data_AF-A0A9E2FQ92-F1
#
_entry.id   AF-A0A9E2FQ92-F1
#
_cell.length_a   1.000
_cell.length_b   1.000
_cell.length_c   1.000
_cell.angle_alpha   90.00
_cell.angle_beta   90.00
_cell.angle_gamma   90.00
#
_symmetry.space_group_name_H-M   'P 1'
#
loop_
_entity.id
_entity.type
_entity.pdbx_description
1 polymer ?
#
loop_
_entity_poly.entity_id
_entity_poly.type
_entity_poly.pdbx_seq_one_letter_code
_entity_poly.pdbx_strand_id
1 'polypeptide(L)'
;IFVHLCMAPRGLARTAGIFKKSGRAITQAAASLPSDSAARFQTVLLVSTPSYISFAYGALTRLMYGPPYLSRTLVLGSGVHPIEVYRPDKRTLLVRPEGGFLALPGNPQCGRGLEQLLFDWRCVLQSSDRMYRDNTPMTVGQQIPLLGVTVEITAVTDDGRPAEAAYRFSFSIENRLFRWLQWKDGAFVPFVLPAVGETVTLSAATIPFETSVTRNGQRAS
;
A
#
# COMPACT_ATOMS: atom_id res chain seq x y z
N ILE A 1 -39.33 11.53 -4.06
CA ILE A 1 -38.78 12.47 -5.07
C ILE A 1 -38.21 13.75 -4.45
N PHE A 2 -38.93 14.49 -3.60
CA PHE A 2 -38.42 15.73 -2.97
C PHE A 2 -37.20 15.54 -2.03
N VAL A 3 -37.12 14.44 -1.28
CA VAL A 3 -35.98 14.14 -0.40
C VAL A 3 -34.67 13.96 -1.19
N HIS A 4 -34.72 13.29 -2.35
CA HIS A 4 -33.55 13.18 -3.24
C HIS A 4 -33.13 14.54 -3.83
N LEU A 5 -34.07 15.44 -4.11
CA LEU A 5 -33.80 16.75 -4.72
C LEU A 5 -33.04 17.70 -3.79
N CYS A 6 -33.25 17.60 -2.46
CA CYS A 6 -32.56 18.45 -1.47
C CYS A 6 -31.33 17.79 -0.84
N MET A 7 -31.27 16.45 -0.79
CA MET A 7 -30.10 15.74 -0.27
C MET A 7 -29.01 15.58 -1.34
N ALA A 8 -29.36 15.49 -2.62
CA ALA A 8 -28.38 15.28 -3.69
C ALA A 8 -27.36 16.43 -3.86
N PRO A 9 -27.72 17.74 -3.81
CA PRO A 9 -26.74 18.81 -3.93
C PRO A 9 -25.75 18.86 -2.76
N ARG A 10 -26.22 18.58 -1.54
CA ARG A 10 -25.38 18.50 -0.34
C ARG A 10 -24.49 17.27 -0.36
N GLY A 11 -25.03 16.13 -0.80
CA GLY A 11 -24.27 14.91 -1.06
C GLY A 11 -23.19 15.14 -2.10
N LEU A 12 -23.52 15.78 -3.23
CA LEU A 12 -22.59 16.11 -4.30
C LEU A 12 -21.49 17.06 -3.83
N ALA A 13 -21.81 18.12 -3.09
CA ALA A 13 -20.81 19.05 -2.55
C ALA A 13 -19.86 18.35 -1.55
N ARG A 14 -20.39 17.47 -0.70
CA ARG A 14 -19.58 16.64 0.22
C ARG A 14 -18.67 15.69 -0.56
N THR A 15 -19.20 14.97 -1.55
CA THR A 15 -18.46 14.05 -2.40
C THR A 15 -17.39 14.77 -3.21
N ALA A 16 -17.69 15.94 -3.79
CA ALA A 16 -16.73 16.77 -4.52
C ALA A 16 -15.59 17.26 -3.60
N GLY A 17 -15.91 17.64 -2.35
CA GLY A 17 -14.90 17.98 -1.35
C GLY A 17 -13.96 16.81 -1.02
N ILE A 18 -14.50 15.58 -0.94
CA ILE A 18 -13.71 14.35 -0.75
C ILE A 18 -12.81 14.10 -1.96
N PHE A 19 -13.32 14.19 -3.19
CA PHE A 19 -12.51 14.04 -4.41
C PHE A 19 -11.42 15.10 -4.52
N LYS A 20 -11.67 16.35 -4.13
CA LYS A 20 -10.64 17.42 -4.14
C LYS A 20 -9.54 17.17 -3.11
N LYS A 21 -9.88 16.62 -1.94
CA LYS A 21 -8.87 16.19 -0.95
C LYS A 21 -8.10 14.98 -1.50
N SER A 22 -8.80 14.00 -2.06
CA SER A 22 -8.24 12.81 -2.73
C SER A 22 -7.19 13.18 -3.78
N GLY A 23 -7.58 14.02 -4.75
CA GLY A 23 -6.69 14.53 -5.79
C GLY A 23 -5.45 15.20 -5.23
N ARG A 24 -5.59 16.02 -4.16
CA ARG A 24 -4.43 16.68 -3.53
C ARG A 24 -3.43 15.70 -2.94
N ALA A 25 -3.87 14.67 -2.21
CA ALA A 25 -2.88 13.74 -1.65
C ALA A 25 -2.34 12.77 -2.70
N ILE A 26 -3.09 12.46 -3.76
CA ILE A 26 -2.54 11.78 -4.94
C ILE A 26 -1.42 12.62 -5.56
N THR A 27 -1.65 13.92 -5.77
CA THR A 27 -0.61 14.82 -6.31
C THR A 27 0.59 14.93 -5.37
N GLN A 28 0.37 15.02 -4.05
CA GLN A 28 1.44 15.03 -3.06
C GLN A 28 2.27 13.74 -3.09
N ALA A 29 1.61 12.58 -3.09
CA ALA A 29 2.26 11.29 -3.22
C ALA A 29 3.04 11.18 -4.53
N ALA A 30 2.43 11.60 -5.66
CA ALA A 30 3.09 11.61 -6.96
C ALA A 30 4.33 12.51 -6.99
N ALA A 31 4.26 13.69 -6.34
CA ALA A 31 5.38 14.63 -6.26
C ALA A 31 6.54 14.08 -5.41
N SER A 32 6.26 13.28 -4.39
CA SER A 32 7.27 12.65 -3.53
C SER A 32 8.05 11.51 -4.20
N LEU A 33 7.58 11.01 -5.35
CA LEU A 33 8.33 10.00 -6.10
C LEU A 33 9.64 10.59 -6.69
N PRO A 34 10.69 9.77 -6.86
CA PRO A 34 11.99 10.22 -7.39
C PRO A 34 11.92 10.89 -8.78
N SER A 35 12.47 12.11 -8.91
CA SER A 35 12.52 12.92 -10.16
C SER A 35 13.92 13.15 -10.70
N ASP A 36 14.94 12.67 -10.02
CA ASP A 36 16.29 12.80 -10.51
C ASP A 36 16.54 11.82 -11.67
N SER A 37 17.49 12.17 -12.54
CA SER A 37 17.84 11.36 -13.71
C SER A 37 18.37 9.98 -13.35
N ALA A 38 18.91 9.78 -12.13
CA ALA A 38 19.40 8.47 -11.69
C ALA A 38 18.25 7.48 -11.45
N ALA A 39 17.05 7.95 -11.09
CA ALA A 39 15.86 7.11 -10.92
C ALA A 39 15.49 6.32 -12.20
N ARG A 40 15.92 6.79 -13.39
CA ARG A 40 15.73 6.09 -14.66
C ARG A 40 16.50 4.75 -14.74
N PHE A 41 17.60 4.64 -14.00
CA PHE A 41 18.49 3.48 -14.01
C PHE A 41 18.37 2.64 -12.73
N GLN A 42 17.53 3.07 -11.79
CA GLN A 42 17.29 2.39 -10.53
C GLN A 42 15.96 1.64 -10.55
N THR A 43 15.87 0.57 -9.77
CA THR A 43 14.60 -0.04 -9.39
C THR A 43 14.12 0.63 -8.12
N VAL A 44 12.95 1.25 -8.17
CA VAL A 44 12.27 1.81 -6.99
C VAL A 44 11.57 0.66 -6.26
N LEU A 45 11.88 0.49 -4.98
CA LEU A 45 11.33 -0.54 -4.12
C LEU A 45 10.46 0.13 -3.05
N LEU A 46 9.15 -0.11 -3.12
CA LEU A 46 8.18 0.44 -2.17
C LEU A 46 7.89 -0.60 -1.09
N VAL A 47 8.44 -0.39 0.10
CA VAL A 47 8.33 -1.33 1.23
C VAL A 47 6.96 -1.26 1.89
N SER A 48 6.33 -0.09 1.86
CA SER A 48 4.94 0.09 2.25
C SER A 48 4.23 1.06 1.31
N THR A 49 2.96 0.78 1.02
CA THR A 49 2.00 1.67 0.35
C THR A 49 0.60 1.40 0.91
N PRO A 50 -0.30 2.41 0.99
CA PRO A 50 -1.69 2.18 1.43
C PRO A 50 -2.41 1.14 0.56
N SER A 51 -2.10 1.16 -0.75
CA SER A 51 -2.55 0.19 -1.75
C SER A 51 -1.70 0.32 -3.02
N TYR A 52 -1.73 -0.69 -3.89
CA TYR A 52 -1.08 -0.64 -5.19
C TYR A 52 -1.70 0.44 -6.09
N ILE A 53 -3.03 0.60 -6.09
CA ILE A 53 -3.70 1.60 -6.93
C ILE A 53 -3.26 3.03 -6.59
N SER A 54 -2.98 3.31 -5.30
CA SER A 54 -2.50 4.62 -4.84
C SER A 54 -1.16 4.98 -5.47
N PHE A 55 -0.25 4.01 -5.54
CA PHE A 55 1.01 4.16 -6.24
C PHE A 55 0.82 4.26 -7.76
N ALA A 56 0.05 3.33 -8.35
CA ALA A 56 -0.13 3.25 -9.81
C ALA A 56 -0.69 4.55 -10.40
N TYR A 57 -1.65 5.18 -9.72
CA TYR A 57 -2.22 6.45 -10.16
C TYR A 57 -1.22 7.61 -10.03
N GLY A 58 -0.40 7.64 -8.98
CA GLY A 58 0.67 8.62 -8.83
C GLY A 58 1.75 8.49 -9.93
N ALA A 59 2.15 7.26 -10.25
CA ALA A 59 3.08 6.97 -11.35
C ALA A 59 2.50 7.37 -12.71
N LEU A 60 1.21 7.09 -12.96
CA LEU A 60 0.51 7.49 -14.19
C LEU A 60 0.39 9.02 -14.30
N THR A 61 0.05 9.72 -13.22
CA THR A 61 -0.01 11.19 -13.18
C THR A 61 1.34 11.79 -13.58
N ARG A 62 2.44 11.20 -13.09
CA ARG A 62 3.79 11.62 -13.45
C ARG A 62 4.11 11.34 -14.92
N LEU A 63 3.73 10.17 -15.43
CA LEU A 63 3.87 9.82 -16.85
C LEU A 63 3.17 10.84 -17.77
N MET A 64 1.99 11.34 -17.38
CA MET A 64 1.22 12.29 -18.18
C MET A 64 1.70 13.74 -18.07
N TYR A 65 2.22 14.16 -16.91
CA TYR A 65 2.44 15.57 -16.59
C TYR A 65 3.89 15.96 -16.24
N GLY A 66 4.85 15.02 -16.14
CA GLY A 66 6.26 15.40 -15.91
C GLY A 66 7.30 14.27 -15.90
N PRO A 67 8.42 14.40 -16.63
CA PRO A 67 9.57 13.50 -16.51
C PRO A 67 10.35 13.71 -15.19
N PRO A 68 11.22 12.76 -14.79
CA PRO A 68 11.50 11.46 -15.41
C PRO A 68 10.57 10.33 -14.94
N TYR A 69 10.48 9.32 -15.81
CA TYR A 69 9.65 8.14 -15.62
C TYR A 69 10.37 7.08 -14.77
N LEU A 70 9.64 6.50 -13.82
CA LEU A 70 10.12 5.34 -13.07
C LEU A 70 10.07 4.11 -13.98
N SER A 71 11.22 3.67 -14.46
CA SER A 71 11.29 2.58 -15.44
C SER A 71 11.05 1.20 -14.82
N ARG A 72 11.33 1.05 -13.52
CA ARG A 72 11.20 -0.20 -12.77
C ARG A 72 10.74 0.11 -11.35
N THR A 73 9.54 -0.35 -11.00
CA THR A 73 9.03 -0.23 -9.62
C THR A 73 8.51 -1.58 -9.15
N LEU A 74 8.79 -1.92 -7.89
CA LEU A 74 8.24 -3.06 -7.21
C LEU A 74 7.59 -2.60 -5.91
N VAL A 75 6.36 -3.04 -5.67
CA VAL A 75 5.68 -2.89 -4.37
C VAL A 75 5.87 -4.18 -3.60
N LEU A 76 6.52 -4.09 -2.43
CA LEU A 76 6.84 -5.22 -1.56
C LEU A 76 5.80 -5.39 -0.46
N GLY A 77 5.19 -4.30 -0.02
CA GLY A 77 4.17 -4.30 1.00
C GLY A 77 3.06 -3.33 0.62
N SER A 78 1.83 -3.83 0.53
CA SER A 78 0.64 -3.01 0.41
C SER A 78 -0.33 -3.32 1.53
N GLY A 79 -0.93 -2.28 2.08
CA GLY A 79 -1.89 -2.40 3.16
C GLY A 79 -2.00 -1.15 4.02
N VAL A 80 -3.09 -1.12 4.78
CA VAL A 80 -3.45 -0.04 5.71
C VAL A 80 -3.14 -0.41 7.16
N HIS A 81 -2.58 -1.60 7.39
CA HIS A 81 -2.14 -2.09 8.69
C HIS A 81 -0.62 -2.03 8.81
N PRO A 82 -0.06 -2.17 10.03
CA PRO A 82 1.37 -2.30 10.22
C PRO A 82 1.98 -3.41 9.37
N ILE A 83 3.22 -3.20 8.93
CA ILE A 83 3.98 -4.16 8.13
C ILE A 83 5.30 -4.45 8.86
N GLU A 84 5.52 -5.70 9.21
CA GLU A 84 6.82 -6.16 9.69
C GLU A 84 7.75 -6.45 8.52
N VAL A 85 8.98 -5.95 8.61
CA VAL A 85 10.03 -6.16 7.62
C VAL A 85 11.24 -6.72 8.33
N TYR A 86 11.60 -7.95 8.00
CA TYR A 86 12.74 -8.66 8.57
C TYR A 86 13.81 -8.90 7.51
N ARG A 87 15.07 -8.67 7.86
CA ARG A 87 16.22 -8.90 6.97
C ARG A 87 17.07 -10.06 7.47
N PRO A 88 16.88 -11.30 6.97
CA PRO A 88 17.68 -12.44 7.42
C PRO A 88 19.11 -12.41 6.88
N ASP A 89 19.35 -11.79 5.72
CA ASP A 89 20.64 -11.84 5.04
C ASP A 89 20.88 -10.61 4.11
N LYS A 90 21.92 -10.68 3.27
CA LYS A 90 22.33 -9.57 2.39
C LYS A 90 21.45 -9.38 1.14
N ARG A 91 20.55 -10.32 0.84
CA ARG A 91 19.79 -10.44 -0.42
C ARG A 91 18.31 -10.70 -0.21
N THR A 92 17.85 -10.89 1.02
CA THR A 92 16.47 -11.25 1.31
C THR A 92 15.81 -10.23 2.23
N LEU A 93 14.55 -9.91 1.95
CA LEU A 93 13.64 -9.26 2.89
C LEU A 93 12.38 -10.12 3.04
N LEU A 94 11.98 -10.36 4.28
CA LEU A 94 10.67 -10.92 4.61
C LEU A 94 9.74 -9.76 4.91
N VAL A 95 8.57 -9.77 4.29
CA VAL A 95 7.54 -8.75 4.48
C VAL A 95 6.26 -9.43 4.94
N ARG A 96 5.76 -8.99 6.08
CA ARG A 96 4.57 -9.52 6.74
C ARG A 96 3.63 -8.38 7.14
N PRO A 97 2.64 -8.04 6.30
CA PRO A 97 1.55 -7.18 6.69
C PRO A 97 0.69 -7.84 7.76
N GLU A 98 0.26 -7.09 8.77
CA GLU A 98 -0.75 -7.57 9.71
C GLU A 98 -2.05 -7.91 8.95
N GLY A 99 -2.56 -9.13 9.14
CA GLY A 99 -3.72 -9.63 8.39
C GLY A 99 -3.44 -10.17 6.98
N GLY A 100 -2.16 -10.15 6.56
CA GLY A 100 -1.72 -10.64 5.26
C GLY A 100 -2.04 -9.71 4.09
N PHE A 101 -1.56 -10.10 2.90
CA PHE A 101 -1.73 -9.37 1.65
C PHE A 101 -3.14 -9.58 1.06
N LEU A 102 -3.63 -8.64 0.24
CA LEU A 102 -4.87 -8.81 -0.57
C LEU A 102 -6.17 -9.06 0.22
N ALA A 103 -6.32 -8.45 1.40
CA ALA A 103 -7.47 -8.71 2.27
C ALA A 103 -8.84 -8.43 1.60
N LEU A 104 -9.84 -9.19 2.03
CA LEU A 104 -11.21 -9.11 1.56
C LEU A 104 -11.97 -7.90 2.15
N PRO A 105 -12.91 -7.29 1.38
CA PRO A 105 -14.00 -6.52 1.96
C PRO A 105 -14.71 -7.33 3.05
N GLY A 106 -14.80 -6.77 4.25
CA GLY A 106 -15.44 -7.43 5.40
C GLY A 106 -14.59 -8.43 6.18
N ASN A 107 -13.27 -8.46 5.94
CA ASN A 107 -12.32 -8.95 6.94
C ASN A 107 -12.61 -8.24 8.29
N PRO A 108 -12.61 -8.93 9.44
CA PRO A 108 -12.80 -8.28 10.75
C PRO A 108 -11.86 -7.08 11.02
N GLN A 109 -10.71 -7.02 10.35
CA GLN A 109 -9.76 -5.88 10.38
C GLN A 109 -10.26 -4.65 9.61
N CYS A 110 -11.24 -4.84 8.71
CA CYS A 110 -11.95 -3.84 7.90
C CYS A 110 -13.34 -3.46 8.47
N GLY A 111 -13.61 -3.81 9.75
CA GLY A 111 -14.89 -3.59 10.43
C GLY A 111 -15.94 -4.69 10.19
N ARG A 112 -16.89 -4.84 11.13
CA ARG A 112 -18.04 -5.77 11.01
C ARG A 112 -19.37 -4.98 10.98
N GLY A 113 -20.32 -5.41 10.17
CA GLY A 113 -21.71 -4.91 10.21
C GLY A 113 -21.91 -3.56 9.50
N LEU A 114 -22.71 -2.66 10.08
CA LEU A 114 -23.12 -1.38 9.45
C LEU A 114 -21.92 -0.46 9.13
N GLU A 115 -20.77 -0.67 9.77
CA GLU A 115 -19.51 0.01 9.45
C GLU A 115 -19.01 -0.29 8.03
N GLN A 116 -19.31 -1.47 7.46
CA GLN A 116 -19.01 -1.78 6.05
C GLN A 116 -19.88 -0.99 5.07
N LEU A 117 -21.07 -0.55 5.50
CA LEU A 117 -22.01 0.25 4.70
C LEU A 117 -21.68 1.75 4.72
N LEU A 118 -20.86 2.17 5.69
CA LEU A 118 -20.21 3.48 5.67
C LEU A 118 -18.91 3.34 4.89
N PHE A 119 -18.64 4.29 4.02
CA PHE A 119 -17.54 4.26 3.04
C PHE A 119 -16.17 4.31 3.75
N ASP A 120 -15.71 3.24 4.39
CA ASP A 120 -14.37 3.17 4.98
C ASP A 120 -13.35 3.09 3.84
N TRP A 121 -12.62 4.19 3.66
CA TRP A 121 -11.64 4.34 2.60
C TRP A 121 -10.48 3.36 2.74
N ARG A 122 -10.18 2.89 3.96
CA ARG A 122 -9.16 1.86 4.20
C ARG A 122 -9.54 0.56 3.50
N CYS A 123 -10.80 0.15 3.64
CA CYS A 123 -11.36 -1.05 3.04
C CYS A 123 -11.43 -0.93 1.52
N VAL A 124 -11.76 0.25 0.99
CA VAL A 124 -11.76 0.52 -0.45
C VAL A 124 -10.35 0.41 -1.03
N LEU A 125 -9.35 1.02 -0.39
CA LEU A 125 -7.97 0.91 -0.85
C LEU A 125 -7.44 -0.52 -0.75
N GLN A 126 -7.71 -1.23 0.35
CA GLN A 126 -7.23 -2.60 0.52
C GLN A 126 -7.89 -3.58 -0.45
N SER A 127 -9.19 -3.43 -0.71
CA SER A 127 -9.89 -4.26 -1.70
C SER A 127 -9.48 -3.99 -3.15
N SER A 128 -9.02 -2.77 -3.45
CA SER A 128 -8.52 -2.42 -4.78
C SER A 128 -7.26 -3.18 -5.19
N ASP A 129 -6.48 -3.70 -4.23
CA ASP A 129 -5.29 -4.50 -4.55
C ASP A 129 -5.65 -5.83 -5.24
N ARG A 130 -6.86 -6.34 -5.00
CA ARG A 130 -7.39 -7.51 -5.74
C ARG A 130 -7.72 -7.22 -7.19
N MET A 131 -7.74 -5.97 -7.65
CA MET A 131 -7.90 -5.70 -9.08
C MET A 131 -6.69 -6.16 -9.90
N TYR A 132 -5.55 -6.43 -9.26
CA TYR A 132 -4.29 -6.77 -9.90
C TYR A 132 -3.98 -8.28 -9.87
N ARG A 133 -4.87 -9.10 -9.29
CA ARG A 133 -4.75 -10.56 -9.25
C ARG A 133 -6.12 -11.21 -9.07
N ASP A 134 -6.33 -12.38 -9.67
CA ASP A 134 -7.48 -13.21 -9.34
C ASP A 134 -7.45 -13.75 -7.88
N ASN A 135 -8.57 -14.33 -7.45
CA ASN A 135 -8.72 -14.89 -6.09
C ASN A 135 -8.11 -16.29 -5.94
N THR A 136 -7.21 -16.73 -6.83
CA THR A 136 -6.60 -18.06 -6.73
C THR A 136 -5.78 -18.15 -5.45
N PRO A 137 -6.07 -19.10 -4.54
CA PRO A 137 -5.30 -19.31 -3.33
C PRO A 137 -3.82 -19.56 -3.61
N MET A 138 -2.97 -19.11 -2.70
CA MET A 138 -1.53 -19.32 -2.75
C MET A 138 -1.11 -20.42 -1.78
N THR A 139 0.06 -21.01 -2.03
CA THR A 139 0.62 -22.07 -1.19
C THR A 139 2.00 -21.70 -0.67
N VAL A 140 2.34 -22.21 0.51
CA VAL A 140 3.69 -22.07 1.06
C VAL A 140 4.70 -22.73 0.12
N GLY A 141 5.83 -22.06 -0.11
CA GLY A 141 6.87 -22.47 -1.06
C GLY A 141 6.59 -22.07 -2.51
N GLN A 142 5.43 -21.49 -2.81
CA GLN A 142 5.15 -20.97 -4.14
C GLN A 142 6.14 -19.84 -4.49
N GLN A 143 6.79 -19.98 -5.65
CA GLN A 143 7.73 -18.99 -6.17
C GLN A 143 7.13 -18.22 -7.35
N ILE A 144 7.29 -16.90 -7.33
CA ILE A 144 6.88 -15.98 -8.38
C ILE A 144 8.16 -15.26 -8.86
N PRO A 145 8.73 -15.68 -10.00
CA PRO A 145 9.89 -15.01 -10.56
C PRO A 145 9.48 -13.66 -11.15
N LEU A 146 10.18 -12.60 -10.74
CA LEU A 146 10.10 -11.26 -11.31
C LEU A 146 11.49 -10.83 -11.78
N LEU A 147 11.58 -9.70 -12.48
CA LEU A 147 12.85 -9.24 -13.04
C LEU A 147 13.81 -8.78 -11.93
N GLY A 148 14.77 -9.63 -11.58
CA GLY A 148 15.82 -9.35 -10.58
C GLY A 148 15.42 -9.69 -9.13
N VAL A 149 14.24 -10.24 -8.91
CA VAL A 149 13.75 -10.70 -7.60
C VAL A 149 12.85 -11.92 -7.76
N THR A 150 12.99 -12.90 -6.89
CA THR A 150 12.03 -14.00 -6.77
C THR A 150 11.23 -13.80 -5.49
N VAL A 151 9.91 -13.78 -5.59
CA VAL A 151 9.02 -13.73 -4.43
C VAL A 151 8.65 -15.16 -4.06
N GLU A 152 8.87 -15.54 -2.81
CA GLU A 152 8.49 -16.83 -2.26
C GLU A 152 7.43 -16.61 -1.18
N ILE A 153 6.32 -17.33 -1.25
CA ILE A 153 5.30 -17.28 -0.18
C ILE A 153 5.74 -18.18 0.96
N THR A 154 5.99 -17.60 2.13
CA THR A 154 6.49 -18.34 3.30
C THR A 154 5.41 -18.61 4.34
N ALA A 155 4.31 -17.87 4.30
CA ALA A 155 3.12 -18.13 5.11
C ALA A 155 1.85 -17.72 4.35
N VAL A 156 0.74 -18.41 4.64
CA VAL A 156 -0.58 -18.13 4.09
C VAL A 156 -1.61 -17.96 5.19
N THR A 157 -2.64 -17.15 4.95
CA THR A 157 -3.80 -16.97 5.82
C THR A 157 -4.79 -18.13 5.65
N ASP A 158 -5.73 -18.27 6.59
CA ASP A 158 -6.79 -19.30 6.53
C ASP A 158 -7.65 -19.20 5.26
N ASP A 159 -7.78 -17.99 4.68
CA ASP A 159 -8.49 -17.73 3.43
C ASP A 159 -7.62 -17.84 2.17
N GLY A 160 -6.40 -18.39 2.30
CA GLY A 160 -5.53 -18.76 1.18
C GLY A 160 -4.76 -17.59 0.56
N ARG A 161 -4.70 -16.43 1.21
CA ARG A 161 -3.88 -15.28 0.77
C ARG A 161 -2.47 -15.42 1.35
N PRO A 162 -1.46 -14.76 0.76
CA PRO A 162 -0.16 -14.62 1.42
C PRO A 162 -0.31 -13.91 2.77
N ALA A 163 0.22 -14.51 3.83
CA ALA A 163 0.44 -13.85 5.10
C ALA A 163 1.85 -13.25 5.18
N GLU A 164 2.82 -13.89 4.53
CA GLU A 164 4.21 -13.45 4.45
C GLU A 164 4.81 -13.81 3.10
N ALA A 165 5.65 -12.92 2.58
CA ALA A 165 6.43 -13.15 1.38
C ALA A 165 7.91 -12.82 1.61
N ALA A 166 8.79 -13.71 1.16
CA ALA A 166 10.22 -13.49 1.08
C ALA A 166 10.61 -12.99 -0.32
N TYR A 167 11.22 -11.81 -0.37
CA TYR A 167 11.74 -11.19 -1.57
C TYR A 167 13.23 -11.49 -1.68
N ARG A 168 13.60 -12.40 -2.56
CA ARG A 168 14.99 -12.83 -2.80
C ARG A 168 15.57 -12.09 -4.00
N PHE A 169 16.46 -11.15 -3.77
CA PHE A 169 17.07 -10.32 -4.81
C PHE A 169 18.29 -11.00 -5.43
N SER A 170 18.47 -10.82 -6.75
CA SER A 170 19.65 -11.36 -7.47
C SER A 170 20.96 -10.68 -7.03
N PHE A 171 20.88 -9.45 -6.50
CA PHE A 171 22.00 -8.68 -5.98
C PHE A 171 21.80 -8.37 -4.50
N SER A 172 22.84 -7.85 -3.84
CA SER A 172 22.68 -7.34 -2.47
C SER A 172 21.61 -6.25 -2.42
N ILE A 173 20.77 -6.26 -1.39
CA ILE A 173 19.71 -5.26 -1.21
C ILE A 173 20.25 -3.83 -0.98
N GLU A 174 21.53 -3.70 -0.62
CA GLU A 174 22.23 -2.42 -0.48
C GLU A 174 22.82 -1.90 -1.81
N ASN A 175 22.56 -2.59 -2.92
CA ASN A 175 23.05 -2.17 -4.23
C ASN A 175 22.51 -0.78 -4.59
N ARG A 176 23.37 0.09 -5.12
CA ARG A 176 23.04 1.47 -5.55
C ARG A 176 22.00 1.52 -6.67
N LEU A 177 21.72 0.40 -7.34
CA LEU A 177 20.62 0.26 -8.30
C LEU A 177 19.25 0.19 -7.63
N PHE A 178 19.17 -0.05 -6.32
CA PHE A 178 17.92 -0.05 -5.57
C PHE A 178 17.70 1.28 -4.87
N ARG A 179 16.48 1.81 -5.00
CA ARG A 179 16.02 2.96 -4.23
C ARG A 179 14.85 2.55 -3.36
N TRP A 180 15.09 2.52 -2.06
CA TRP A 180 14.13 2.09 -1.06
C TRP A 180 13.26 3.25 -0.59
N LEU A 181 11.95 3.08 -0.67
CA LEU A 181 10.97 4.05 -0.17
C LEU A 181 9.93 3.36 0.70
N GLN A 182 9.37 4.11 1.64
CA GLN A 182 8.21 3.73 2.43
C GLN A 182 7.14 4.81 2.34
N TRP A 183 5.89 4.43 2.55
CA TRP A 183 4.83 5.39 2.79
C TRP A 183 4.94 5.98 4.19
N LYS A 184 4.87 7.31 4.30
CA LYS A 184 4.78 8.03 5.56
C LYS A 184 4.06 9.36 5.34
N ASP A 185 3.03 9.63 6.14
CA ASP A 185 2.33 10.92 6.20
C ASP A 185 1.87 11.47 4.82
N GLY A 186 1.35 10.61 3.95
CA GLY A 186 0.86 11.03 2.62
C GLY A 186 1.92 11.10 1.52
N ALA A 187 3.15 10.67 1.77
CA ALA A 187 4.27 10.75 0.85
C ALA A 187 5.13 9.47 0.85
N PHE A 188 5.86 9.26 -0.24
CA PHE A 188 6.95 8.29 -0.32
C PHE A 188 8.24 8.94 0.16
N VAL A 189 8.81 8.41 1.25
CA VAL A 189 10.06 8.90 1.84
C VAL A 189 11.12 7.79 1.80
N PRO A 190 12.43 8.13 1.84
CA PRO A 190 13.48 7.12 1.91
C PRO A 190 13.26 6.12 3.04
N PHE A 191 13.41 4.83 2.74
CA PHE A 191 13.40 3.76 3.72
C PHE A 191 14.84 3.33 4.02
N VAL A 192 15.18 3.31 5.31
CA VAL A 192 16.46 2.77 5.78
C VAL A 192 16.28 1.27 6.02
N LEU A 193 17.05 0.46 5.30
CA LEU A 193 17.05 -0.98 5.49
C LEU A 193 17.45 -1.34 6.93
N PRO A 194 16.77 -2.30 7.58
CA PRO A 194 17.22 -2.82 8.86
C PRO A 194 18.58 -3.54 8.70
N ALA A 195 19.32 -3.71 9.81
CA ALA A 195 20.51 -4.52 9.78
C ALA A 195 20.17 -6.01 9.55
N VAL A 196 21.17 -6.81 9.17
CA VAL A 196 20.98 -8.25 9.06
C VAL A 196 20.65 -8.83 10.43
N GLY A 197 19.59 -9.63 10.51
CA GLY A 197 19.04 -10.18 11.75
C GLY A 197 18.03 -9.26 12.45
N GLU A 198 17.77 -8.06 11.93
CA GLU A 198 16.83 -7.11 12.53
C GLU A 198 15.47 -7.08 11.83
N THR A 199 14.46 -6.75 12.63
CA THR A 199 13.08 -6.49 12.20
C THR A 199 12.73 -5.04 12.48
N VAL A 200 12.06 -4.40 11.53
CA VAL A 200 11.43 -3.09 11.72
C VAL A 200 9.93 -3.20 11.45
N THR A 201 9.13 -2.53 12.25
CA THR A 201 7.68 -2.42 12.05
C THR A 201 7.36 -1.06 11.44
N LEU A 202 6.82 -1.07 10.23
CA LEU A 202 6.27 0.11 9.58
C LEU A 202 4.85 0.33 10.11
N SER A 203 4.54 1.57 10.50
CA SER A 203 3.20 1.92 10.97
C SER A 203 2.15 1.76 9.89
N ALA A 204 0.91 1.54 10.31
CA ALA A 204 -0.27 1.57 9.46
C ALA A 204 -0.26 2.79 8.54
N ALA A 205 -0.56 2.58 7.26
CA ALA A 205 -0.57 3.66 6.29
C ALA A 205 -1.63 4.71 6.67
N THR A 206 -1.17 5.90 7.05
CA THR A 206 -2.08 7.02 7.28
C THR A 206 -2.61 7.52 5.95
N ILE A 207 -3.94 7.55 5.80
CA ILE A 207 -4.61 8.08 4.62
C ILE A 207 -5.14 9.48 4.98
N PRO A 208 -4.70 10.55 4.30
CA PRO A 208 -5.04 11.94 4.66
C PRO A 208 -6.51 12.33 4.40
N PHE A 209 -7.38 11.36 4.08
CA PHE A 209 -8.82 11.57 3.87
C PHE A 209 -9.68 11.00 4.99
N GLU A 210 -9.07 10.52 6.08
CA GLU A 210 -9.80 10.06 7.25
C GLU A 210 -10.59 11.23 7.85
N THR A 211 -11.85 11.37 7.43
CA THR A 211 -12.79 12.21 8.18
C THR A 211 -13.07 11.47 9.46
N SER A 212 -12.70 12.08 10.58
CA SER A 212 -13.08 11.69 11.93
C SER A 212 -14.58 11.41 12.01
N VAL A 213 -14.98 10.17 11.73
CA VAL A 213 -16.24 9.61 12.21
C VAL A 213 -15.92 9.12 13.62
N THR A 214 -15.94 10.09 14.53
CA THR A 214 -16.09 9.94 15.99
C THR A 214 -15.72 8.58 16.58
N ARG A 215 -14.52 8.54 17.17
CA ARG A 215 -14.17 7.67 18.30
C ARG A 215 -14.94 8.13 19.55
N ASN A 216 -16.28 8.14 19.51
CA ASN A 216 -17.14 8.35 20.68
C ASN A 216 -17.78 7.00 21.03
N GLY A 217 -17.12 6.25 21.90
CA GLY A 217 -17.64 4.96 22.36
C GLY A 217 -16.77 4.25 23.38
N GLN A 218 -15.49 4.62 23.53
CA GLN A 218 -14.66 4.15 24.64
C GLN A 218 -14.34 5.31 25.58
N ARG A 219 -15.24 5.53 26.55
CA ARG A 219 -14.84 5.96 27.89
C ARG A 219 -15.05 4.80 28.85
N ALA A 220 -14.06 4.66 29.69
CA ALA A 220 -13.97 3.69 30.77
C ALA A 220 -15.07 3.86 31.82
N SER A 221 -15.25 2.75 32.56
CA SER A 221 -16.00 2.59 33.82
C SER A 221 -17.49 2.33 33.70
#